data_AF-A0A3S1E3F1-F1
#
_entry.id   AF-A0A3S1E3F1-F1
#
_cell.length_a   1.000
_cell.length_b   1.000
_cell.length_c   1.000
_cell.angle_alpha   90.00
_cell.angle_beta   90.00
_cell.angle_gamma   90.00
#
_symmetry.space_group_name_H-M   'P 1'
#
loop_
_entity.id
_entity.type
_entity.pdbx_description
1 polymer ?
#
loop_
_entity_poly.entity_id
_entity_poly.type
_entity_poly.pdbx_seq_one_letter_code
_entity_poly.pdbx_strand_id
1 'polypeptide(L)'
;EEWKMVAETKKMLDPKIKLTATCVRVPVFIGHSEAVNIEFEKPITADEAREILREAPGCQVLDKREDGGYITPLDSAGEDATFISRIREDSTIDNGLSMWIVSDNLRKGAALNAVQIAELLIERGLIQPKKKAA
;
A
#
# COMPACT_ATOMS: atom_id res chain seq x y z
N GLU A 1 -4.81 15.66 3.97
CA GLU A 1 -4.36 14.31 3.57
C GLU A 1 -4.81 13.23 4.53
N GLU A 2 -4.70 13.41 5.84
CA GLU A 2 -5.19 12.45 6.84
C GLU A 2 -6.66 12.08 6.64
N TRP A 3 -7.54 13.06 6.44
CA TRP A 3 -8.95 12.80 6.14
C TRP A 3 -9.16 11.99 4.85
N LYS A 4 -8.34 12.21 3.81
CA LYS A 4 -8.44 11.44 2.55
C LYS A 4 -8.08 9.99 2.79
N MET A 5 -7.01 9.70 3.54
CA MET A 5 -6.66 8.32 3.91
C MET A 5 -7.82 7.61 4.61
N VAL A 6 -8.53 8.29 5.53
CA VAL A 6 -9.72 7.73 6.19
C VAL A 6 -10.86 7.49 5.20
N ALA A 7 -11.22 8.52 4.41
CA ALA A 7 -12.37 8.47 3.52
C ALA A 7 -12.19 7.46 2.38
N GLU A 8 -11.00 7.41 1.79
CA GLU A 8 -10.68 6.54 0.65
C GLU A 8 -10.53 5.08 1.09
N THR A 9 -9.85 4.78 2.20
CA THR A 9 -9.77 3.41 2.74
C THR A 9 -11.16 2.85 3.03
N LYS A 10 -12.04 3.65 3.64
CA LYS A 10 -13.42 3.24 3.91
C LYS A 10 -14.24 3.00 2.64
N LYS A 11 -13.99 3.78 1.59
CA LYS A 11 -14.68 3.63 0.30
C LYS A 11 -14.17 2.42 -0.49
N MET A 12 -12.86 2.15 -0.44
CA MET A 12 -12.23 1.09 -1.23
C MET A 12 -12.30 -0.30 -0.58
N LEU A 13 -12.20 -0.38 0.74
CA LEU A 13 -12.11 -1.65 1.47
C LEU A 13 -13.38 -1.94 2.28
N ASP A 14 -13.59 -1.25 3.39
CA ASP A 14 -14.77 -1.43 4.25
C ASP A 14 -15.04 -0.16 5.09
N PRO A 15 -16.28 0.38 5.10
CA PRO A 15 -16.64 1.56 5.89
C PRO A 15 -16.49 1.40 7.41
N LYS A 16 -16.44 0.16 7.91
CA LYS A 16 -16.27 -0.17 9.35
C LYS A 16 -14.84 -0.03 9.84
N ILE A 17 -13.85 0.02 8.94
CA ILE A 17 -12.43 0.16 9.33
C ILE A 17 -12.24 1.44 10.14
N LYS A 18 -11.71 1.30 11.35
CA LYS A 18 -11.29 2.43 12.19
C LYS A 18 -9.88 2.81 11.77
N LEU A 19 -9.68 4.07 11.40
CA LEU A 19 -8.40 4.57 10.91
C LEU A 19 -8.14 5.96 11.48
N THR A 20 -6.91 6.17 11.92
CA THR A 20 -6.32 7.48 12.16
C THR A 20 -5.00 7.56 11.39
N ALA A 21 -4.62 8.75 10.96
CA ALA A 21 -3.40 8.98 10.22
C ALA A 21 -2.77 10.30 10.66
N THR A 22 -1.45 10.37 10.60
CA THR A 22 -0.70 11.62 10.73
C THR A 22 0.16 11.78 9.49
N CYS A 23 -0.07 12.84 8.71
CA CYS A 23 0.62 13.04 7.45
C CYS A 23 1.73 14.10 7.60
N VAL A 24 2.98 13.66 7.54
CA VAL A 24 4.15 14.53 7.72
C VAL A 24 4.95 14.62 6.43
N ARG A 25 5.38 15.82 6.05
CA ARG A 25 6.34 16.04 4.96
C ARG A 25 7.76 16.02 5.50
N VAL A 26 8.63 15.23 4.89
CA VAL A 26 10.06 15.12 5.20
C VAL A 26 10.89 15.46 3.95
N PRO A 27 12.20 15.78 4.07
CA PRO A 27 13.05 16.16 2.93
C PRO A 27 13.45 14.93 2.08
N VAL A 28 12.45 14.25 1.53
CA VAL A 28 12.57 13.12 0.59
C VAL A 28 11.89 13.54 -0.70
N PHE A 29 12.61 13.43 -1.82
CA PHE A 29 12.13 13.94 -3.10
C PHE A 29 11.03 13.05 -3.72
N ILE A 30 11.28 11.74 -3.80
CA ILE A 30 10.36 10.71 -4.29
C ILE A 30 10.40 9.53 -3.32
N GLY A 31 9.26 8.87 -3.16
CA GLY A 31 9.09 7.74 -2.26
C GLY A 31 8.30 8.18 -1.03
N HIS A 32 7.01 7.82 -0.99
CA HIS A 32 6.25 7.93 0.26
C HIS A 32 6.53 6.72 1.12
N SER A 33 6.54 6.93 2.43
CA SER A 33 6.81 5.86 3.38
C SER A 33 5.86 5.94 4.56
N GLU A 34 5.34 4.80 4.96
CA GLU A 34 4.29 4.67 5.96
C GLU A 34 4.70 3.63 7.01
N ALA A 35 4.74 4.07 8.27
CA ALA A 35 4.73 3.17 9.40
C ALA A 35 3.27 2.84 9.72
N VAL A 36 2.89 1.57 9.54
CA VAL A 36 1.49 1.14 9.65
C VAL A 36 1.36 0.11 10.76
N ASN A 37 0.40 0.36 11.65
CA ASN A 37 -0.06 -0.56 12.68
C ASN A 37 -1.49 -1.01 12.34
N ILE A 38 -1.73 -2.31 12.37
CA ILE A 38 -3.02 -2.92 11.99
C ILE A 38 -3.43 -3.89 13.08
N GLU A 39 -4.71 -3.88 13.45
CA GLU A 39 -5.35 -4.86 14.35
C GLU A 39 -6.31 -5.71 13.53
N PHE A 40 -6.24 -7.04 13.66
CA PHE A 40 -7.08 -7.97 12.90
C PHE A 40 -8.18 -8.62 13.76
N GLU A 41 -9.28 -9.04 13.14
CA GLU A 41 -10.35 -9.78 13.84
C GLU A 41 -9.91 -11.16 14.35
N LYS A 42 -8.90 -11.76 13.72
CA LYS A 42 -8.33 -13.06 14.06
C LYS A 42 -6.80 -12.95 14.14
N PRO A 43 -6.14 -13.82 14.92
CA PRO A 43 -4.68 -13.87 14.98
C PRO A 43 -4.07 -14.07 13.59
N ILE A 44 -2.96 -13.38 13.35
CA ILE A 44 -2.11 -13.57 12.19
C ILE A 44 -0.65 -13.44 12.64
N THR A 45 0.18 -14.41 12.27
CA THR A 45 1.61 -14.35 12.56
C THR A 45 2.33 -13.48 11.55
N ALA A 46 3.51 -12.96 11.92
CA ALA A 46 4.32 -12.18 10.98
C ALA A 46 4.74 -13.00 9.75
N ASP A 47 4.95 -14.32 9.89
CA ASP A 47 5.31 -15.21 8.79
C ASP A 47 4.14 -15.46 7.84
N GLU A 48 2.94 -15.72 8.37
CA GLU A 48 1.73 -15.81 7.54
C GLU A 48 1.48 -14.53 6.75
N ALA A 49 1.66 -13.36 7.40
CA ALA A 49 1.54 -12.07 6.73
C ALA A 49 2.57 -11.91 5.59
N ARG A 50 3.83 -12.34 5.79
CA ARG A 50 4.87 -12.33 4.75
C ARG A 50 4.46 -13.16 3.54
N GLU A 51 3.99 -14.39 3.75
CA GLU A 51 3.59 -15.26 2.64
C GLU A 51 2.43 -14.68 1.85
N ILE A 52 1.38 -14.18 2.52
CA ILE A 52 0.23 -13.54 1.87
C ILE A 52 0.68 -12.32 1.04
N LEU A 53 1.54 -11.47 1.61
CA LEU A 53 2.00 -10.25 0.95
C LEU A 53 2.95 -10.49 -0.22
N ARG A 54 3.69 -11.62 -0.25
CA ARG A 54 4.53 -12.00 -1.39
C ARG A 54 3.71 -12.40 -2.61
N GLU A 55 2.56 -13.04 -2.38
CA GLU A 55 1.65 -13.47 -3.45
C GLU A 55 0.70 -12.34 -3.89
N ALA A 56 0.63 -11.23 -3.15
CA ALA A 56 -0.23 -10.10 -3.48
C ALA A 56 0.28 -9.34 -4.73
N PRO A 57 -0.52 -9.21 -5.80
CA PRO A 57 -0.08 -8.54 -7.02
C PRO A 57 0.35 -7.09 -6.79
N GLY A 58 1.55 -6.74 -7.28
CA GLY A 58 2.12 -5.39 -7.13
C GLY A 58 2.80 -5.14 -5.78
N CYS A 59 2.77 -6.09 -4.85
CA CYS A 59 3.52 -6.04 -3.60
C CYS A 59 4.87 -6.74 -3.73
N GLN A 60 5.90 -6.24 -3.04
CA GLN A 60 7.18 -6.93 -2.87
C GLN A 60 7.63 -6.88 -1.41
N VAL A 61 7.90 -8.05 -0.82
CA VAL A 61 8.34 -8.15 0.57
C VAL A 61 9.86 -8.17 0.65
N LEU A 62 10.45 -7.11 1.22
CA LEU A 62 11.87 -6.98 1.52
C LEU A 62 12.05 -6.86 3.04
N ASP A 63 11.98 -8.00 3.73
CA ASP A 63 11.98 -8.04 5.20
C ASP A 63 13.02 -9.03 5.74
N LYS A 64 14.30 -8.66 5.62
CA LYS A 64 15.42 -9.44 6.16
C LYS A 64 15.85 -8.88 7.52
N ARG A 65 16.30 -9.77 8.40
CA ARG A 65 16.79 -9.42 9.75
C ARG A 65 18.32 -9.20 9.75
N GLU A 66 18.77 -8.36 8.82
CA GLU A 66 20.17 -7.95 8.66
C GLU A 66 20.25 -6.45 8.37
N ASP A 67 21.44 -5.86 8.48
CA ASP A 67 21.64 -4.43 8.19
C ASP A 67 21.28 -4.12 6.73
N GLY A 68 20.44 -3.11 6.51
CA GLY A 68 19.90 -2.80 5.20
C GLY A 68 18.84 -3.78 4.69
N GLY A 69 18.36 -4.71 5.53
CA GLY A 69 17.34 -5.70 5.19
C GLY A 69 15.91 -5.17 5.02
N TYR A 70 15.73 -3.86 4.84
CA TYR A 70 14.45 -3.17 4.72
C TYR A 70 14.50 -2.10 3.63
N ILE A 71 13.34 -1.81 3.03
CA ILE A 71 13.22 -0.83 1.95
C ILE A 71 13.31 0.62 2.48
N THR A 72 14.01 1.49 1.75
CA THR A 72 13.99 2.94 1.96
C THR A 72 13.27 3.66 0.80
N PRO A 73 12.78 4.91 1.00
CA PRO A 73 12.19 5.67 -0.10
C PRO A 73 13.12 5.89 -1.28
N LEU A 74 14.44 5.99 -1.05
CA LEU A 74 15.44 6.06 -2.12
C LEU A 74 15.40 4.82 -3.02
N ASP A 75 15.34 3.62 -2.42
CA ASP A 75 15.32 2.36 -3.15
C ASP A 75 14.04 2.16 -3.97
N SER A 76 12.92 2.79 -3.55
CA SER A 76 11.64 2.68 -4.24
C SER A 76 11.49 3.60 -5.44
N ALA A 77 12.32 4.65 -5.56
CA ALA A 77 12.16 5.67 -6.58
C ALA A 77 12.41 5.10 -7.98
N GLY A 78 11.45 5.25 -8.88
CA GLY A 78 11.52 4.68 -10.23
C GLY A 78 11.06 3.23 -10.33
N GLU A 79 10.67 2.59 -9.22
CA GLU A 79 10.12 1.24 -9.21
C GLU A 79 8.58 1.25 -9.25
N ASP A 80 8.00 0.18 -9.78
CA ASP A 80 6.55 0.06 -9.97
C ASP A 80 5.84 -0.64 -8.79
N ALA A 81 6.61 -1.33 -7.93
CA ALA A 81 6.08 -2.10 -6.81
C ALA A 81 5.76 -1.24 -5.58
N THR A 82 4.85 -1.75 -4.75
CA THR A 82 4.72 -1.34 -3.35
C THR A 82 5.55 -2.28 -2.49
N PHE A 83 6.56 -1.75 -1.82
CA PHE A 83 7.47 -2.54 -1.01
C PHE A 83 7.00 -2.58 0.45
N ILE A 84 7.09 -3.75 1.07
CA ILE A 84 6.74 -3.97 2.47
C ILE A 84 7.92 -4.59 3.21
N SER A 85 8.23 -4.05 4.38
CA SER A 85 9.32 -4.50 5.24
C SER A 85 8.96 -4.33 6.71
N ARG A 86 9.87 -4.76 7.60
CA ARG A 86 9.75 -4.59 9.06
C ARG A 86 8.48 -5.22 9.65
N ILE A 87 7.97 -6.27 9.00
CA ILE A 87 6.75 -6.96 9.40
C ILE A 87 7.01 -7.64 10.75
N ARG A 88 6.18 -7.37 11.74
CA ARG A 88 6.29 -7.98 13.08
C ARG A 88 4.94 -7.92 13.79
N GLU A 89 4.70 -8.90 14.63
CA GLU A 89 3.56 -8.86 15.55
C GLU A 89 3.73 -7.70 16.55
N ASP A 90 2.64 -7.02 16.85
CA ASP A 90 2.57 -5.98 17.86
C ASP A 90 2.02 -6.60 19.15
N SER A 91 2.89 -6.77 20.14
CA SER A 91 2.55 -7.42 21.41
C SER A 91 1.72 -6.53 22.35
N THR A 92 1.37 -5.31 21.94
CA THR A 92 0.64 -4.34 22.79
C THR A 92 -0.88 -4.40 22.62
N ILE A 93 -1.36 -5.02 21.53
CA ILE A 93 -2.79 -5.18 21.22
C ILE A 93 -3.07 -6.59 20.69
N ASP A 94 -4.31 -7.04 20.80
CA ASP A 94 -4.70 -8.36 20.29
C ASP A 94 -4.61 -8.41 18.76
N ASN A 95 -4.02 -9.47 18.21
CA ASN A 95 -3.87 -9.68 16.76
C ASN A 95 -3.22 -8.48 16.02
N GLY A 96 -2.30 -7.78 16.69
CA GLY A 96 -1.63 -6.62 16.14
C GLY A 96 -0.47 -6.96 15.19
N LEU A 97 -0.32 -6.17 14.13
CA LEU A 97 0.80 -6.27 13.19
C LEU A 97 1.33 -4.87 12.88
N SER A 98 2.66 -4.73 12.88
CA SER A 98 3.36 -3.52 12.47
C SER A 98 4.17 -3.77 11.20
N MET A 99 4.18 -2.80 10.28
CA MET A 99 4.97 -2.87 9.04
C MET A 99 5.43 -1.49 8.55
N TRP A 100 6.39 -1.50 7.65
CA TRP A 100 6.93 -0.34 6.95
C TRP A 100 6.66 -0.50 5.45
N ILE A 101 5.91 0.43 4.87
CA ILE A 101 5.47 0.39 3.48
C ILE A 101 6.08 1.56 2.73
N VAL A 102 6.64 1.30 1.54
CA VAL A 102 7.28 2.33 0.73
C VAL A 102 6.92 2.13 -0.74
N SER A 103 6.63 3.22 -1.46
CA SER A 103 6.44 3.18 -2.91
C SER A 103 6.69 4.54 -3.56
N ASP A 104 7.04 4.52 -4.85
CA ASP A 104 7.13 5.74 -5.67
C ASP A 104 5.74 6.38 -5.81
N ASN A 105 5.59 7.55 -5.19
CA ASN A 105 4.34 8.30 -5.13
C ASN A 105 3.94 8.95 -6.47
N LEU A 106 4.87 9.06 -7.44
CA LEU A 106 4.57 9.56 -8.79
C LEU A 106 4.17 8.41 -9.74
N ARG A 107 4.66 7.20 -9.48
CA ARG A 107 4.29 5.98 -10.22
C ARG A 107 3.08 5.31 -9.60
N LYS A 108 3.27 4.34 -8.70
CA LYS A 108 2.16 3.56 -8.12
C LYS A 108 1.20 4.44 -7.34
N GLY A 109 1.68 5.54 -6.76
CA GLY A 109 0.83 6.55 -6.12
C GLY A 109 0.02 7.43 -7.08
N ALA A 110 0.33 7.45 -8.38
CA ALA A 110 -0.35 8.30 -9.36
C ALA A 110 -0.37 7.72 -10.79
N ALA A 111 0.68 7.93 -11.59
CA ALA A 111 0.66 7.72 -13.03
C ALA A 111 0.49 6.24 -13.41
N LEU A 112 1.26 5.35 -12.79
CA LEU A 112 1.17 3.91 -13.08
C LEU A 112 -0.22 3.37 -12.71
N ASN A 113 -0.76 3.78 -11.56
CA ASN A 113 -2.08 3.34 -11.14
C ASN A 113 -3.18 3.80 -12.11
N ALA A 114 -3.08 5.01 -12.65
CA ALA A 114 -4.00 5.51 -13.68
C ALA A 114 -3.92 4.69 -14.97
N VAL A 115 -2.70 4.35 -15.42
CA VAL A 115 -2.49 3.50 -16.61
C VAL A 115 -3.03 2.09 -16.36
N GLN A 116 -2.74 1.46 -15.22
CA GLN A 116 -3.24 0.14 -14.86
C GLN A 116 -4.76 0.08 -14.80
N ILE A 117 -5.42 1.14 -14.32
CA ILE A 117 -6.88 1.25 -14.39
C ILE A 117 -7.35 1.28 -15.85
N ALA A 118 -6.70 2.06 -16.72
CA ALA A 118 -7.06 2.12 -18.14
C ALA A 118 -6.86 0.76 -18.83
N GLU A 119 -5.74 0.08 -18.58
CA GLU A 119 -5.45 -1.27 -19.08
C GLU A 119 -6.54 -2.25 -18.64
N LEU A 120 -6.92 -2.24 -17.37
CA LEU A 120 -7.98 -3.09 -16.84
C LEU A 120 -9.35 -2.80 -17.47
N LEU A 121 -9.66 -1.52 -17.73
CA LEU A 121 -10.89 -1.15 -18.42
C LEU A 121 -10.91 -1.65 -19.88
N ILE A 122 -9.76 -1.65 -20.57
CA ILE A 122 -9.62 -2.22 -21.92
C ILE A 122 -9.80 -3.73 -21.89
N GLU A 123 -9.08 -4.42 -20.98
CA GLU A 123 -9.14 -5.87 -20.81
C GLU A 123 -10.58 -6.34 -20.53
N ARG A 124 -11.33 -5.59 -19.73
CA ARG A 124 -12.73 -5.86 -19.40
C ARG A 124 -13.74 -5.35 -20.44
N GLY A 125 -13.29 -4.71 -21.53
CA GLY A 125 -14.17 -4.16 -22.57
C GLY A 125 -15.07 -3.00 -22.11
N LEU A 126 -14.67 -2.28 -21.06
CA LEU A 126 -15.42 -1.20 -20.43
C LEU A 126 -15.17 0.17 -21.06
N ILE A 127 -14.17 0.30 -21.94
CA ILE A 127 -13.95 1.51 -22.72
C ILE A 127 -14.84 1.47 -23.97
N GLN A 128 -15.94 2.22 -23.92
CA GLN A 128 -16.88 2.37 -25.03
C GLN A 128 -16.89 3.81 -25.52
N PRO A 129 -17.05 4.07 -26.83
CA PRO A 129 -17.28 5.41 -27.34
C PRO A 129 -18.50 6.03 -26.67
N LYS A 130 -18.41 7.30 -26.24
CA LYS A 130 -19.60 8.03 -25.79
C LYS A 130 -20.62 8.02 -26.94
N LYS A 131 -21.87 7.63 -26.65
CA LYS A 131 -22.98 7.79 -27.60
C LYS A 131 -23.00 9.25 -28.03
N LYS A 132 -22.99 9.52 -29.34
CA LYS A 132 -23.20 10.87 -29.86
C LYS A 132 -24.50 11.39 -29.25
N ALA A 133 -24.46 12.59 -28.67
CA ALA A 133 -25.69 13.28 -28.28
C ALA A 133 -26.59 13.39 -29.52
N ALA A 134 -27.85 12.96 -29.37
CA ALA A 134 -28.86 13.06 -30.41
C ALA A 134 -29.18 14.52 -30.73
#